data_AF-A0A944WHR0-F1
#
_entry.id   AF-A0A944WHR0-F1
#
_cell.length_a   1.000
_cell.length_b   1.000
_cell.length_c   1.000
_cell.angle_alpha   90.00
_cell.angle_beta   90.00
_cell.angle_gamma   90.00
#
_symmetry.space_group_name_H-M   'P 1'
#
loop_
_entity.id
_entity.type
_entity.pdbx_description
1 polymer ?
#
loop_
_entity_poly.entity_id
_entity_poly.type
_entity_poly.pdbx_seq_one_letter_code
_entity_poly.pdbx_strand_id
1 'polypeptide(L)'
;MAGFFSVSDETVCRDVRQLAEMHLVRKVHRGVATLHETMESPFQKRIAEQHEEKHQIAEICSELFPDGTTLMLDCGNTISYVARSLAKHKDLRLITNSTDIA
;
A
#
# COMPACT_ATOMS: atom_id res chain seq x y z
N MET A 1 2.28 -20.15 10.61
CA MET A 1 2.20 -21.05 9.44
C MET A 1 2.11 -22.51 9.87
N ALA A 2 3.02 -23.02 10.71
CA ALA A 2 2.97 -24.40 11.23
C ALA A 2 1.59 -24.81 11.80
N GLY A 3 0.97 -23.96 12.63
CA GLY A 3 -0.36 -24.20 13.19
C GLY A 3 -1.52 -24.23 12.19
N PHE A 4 -1.37 -23.64 10.99
CA PHE A 4 -2.40 -23.75 9.94
C PHE A 4 -2.34 -25.10 9.22
N PHE A 5 -1.16 -25.72 9.18
CA PHE A 5 -0.90 -26.97 8.48
C PHE A 5 -0.78 -28.17 9.43
N SER A 6 -0.94 -27.98 10.74
CA SER A 6 -0.76 -29.01 11.77
C SER A 6 0.59 -29.74 11.69
N VAL A 7 1.67 -29.00 11.36
CA VAL A 7 3.05 -29.51 11.27
C VAL A 7 3.97 -28.73 12.21
N SER A 8 5.22 -29.20 12.39
CA SER A 8 6.23 -28.46 13.16
C SER A 8 6.87 -27.33 12.33
N ASP A 9 7.47 -26.35 13.02
CA ASP A 9 8.20 -25.26 12.36
C ASP A 9 9.42 -25.78 11.58
N GLU A 10 10.06 -26.87 12.03
CA GLU A 10 11.14 -27.53 11.30
C GLU A 10 10.67 -28.08 9.95
N THR A 11 9.48 -28.68 9.89
CA THR A 11 8.88 -29.18 8.65
C THR A 11 8.62 -28.03 7.67
N VAL A 12 7.99 -26.94 8.12
CA VAL A 12 7.77 -25.75 7.29
C VAL A 12 9.10 -25.18 6.79
N CYS A 13 10.11 -25.09 7.65
CA CYS A 13 11.44 -24.61 7.27
C CYS A 13 12.13 -25.50 6.24
N ARG A 14 11.95 -26.83 6.33
CA ARG A 14 12.50 -27.80 5.39
C ARG A 14 11.84 -27.67 4.02
N ASP A 15 10.52 -27.61 4.00
CA ASP A 15 9.74 -27.50 2.75
C ASP A 15 10.05 -26.18 2.03
N VAL A 16 10.13 -25.07 2.77
CA VAL A 16 10.54 -23.77 2.22
C VAL A 16 11.94 -23.81 1.61
N ARG A 17 12.90 -24.53 2.23
CA ARG A 17 14.24 -24.70 1.66
C ARG A 17 14.19 -25.50 0.37
N GLN A 18 13.44 -26.61 0.35
CA GLN A 18 13.27 -27.44 -0.85
C GLN A 18 12.63 -26.66 -1.99
N LEU A 19 11.57 -25.88 -1.72
CA LEU A 19 10.94 -25.01 -2.72
C LEU A 19 11.90 -23.93 -3.23
N ALA A 20 12.78 -23.40 -2.39
CA ALA A 20 13.80 -22.44 -2.80
C ALA A 20 14.89 -23.08 -3.67
N GLU A 21 15.34 -24.29 -3.34
CA GLU A 21 16.28 -25.08 -4.15
C GLU A 21 15.70 -25.41 -5.53
N MET A 22 14.40 -25.72 -5.58
CA MET A 22 13.65 -25.93 -6.82
C MET A 22 13.37 -24.64 -7.60
N HIS A 23 13.84 -23.48 -7.13
CA HIS A 23 13.56 -22.18 -7.72
C HIS A 23 12.06 -21.93 -7.92
N LEU A 24 11.23 -22.37 -6.97
CA LEU A 24 9.78 -22.10 -6.95
C LEU A 24 9.42 -20.89 -6.08
N VAL A 25 10.29 -20.55 -5.12
CA VAL A 25 10.16 -19.39 -4.23
C VAL A 25 11.53 -18.79 -3.94
N ARG A 26 11.55 -17.53 -3.48
CA ARG A 26 12.76 -16.86 -2.99
C ARG A 26 12.73 -16.75 -1.47
N LYS A 27 13.73 -17.29 -0.78
CA LYS A 27 13.88 -17.09 0.65
C LYS A 27 14.41 -15.67 0.93
N VAL A 28 13.75 -14.94 1.82
CA VAL A 28 14.18 -13.61 2.29
C VAL A 28 14.42 -13.63 3.80
N HIS A 29 15.07 -12.60 4.35
CA HIS A 29 15.54 -12.59 5.75
C HIS A 29 14.44 -12.94 6.78
N ARG A 30 13.18 -12.56 6.52
CA ARG A 30 12.04 -12.81 7.42
C ARG A 30 10.87 -13.54 6.76
N GLY A 31 11.11 -14.33 5.72
CA GLY A 31 10.03 -15.06 5.08
C GLY A 31 10.36 -15.63 3.70
N VAL A 32 9.30 -15.77 2.91
CA VAL A 32 9.33 -16.34 1.56
C VAL A 32 8.65 -15.36 0.62
N ALA A 33 9.32 -15.05 -0.48
CA ALA A 33 8.81 -14.19 -1.54
C ALA A 33 8.55 -15.03 -2.80
N THR A 34 7.65 -14.56 -3.65
CA THR A 34 7.47 -15.08 -5.01
C THR A 34 8.73 -14.81 -5.84
N LEU A 35 8.98 -15.64 -6.86
CA LEU A 35 10.12 -15.47 -7.77
C LEU A 35 9.96 -14.23 -8.64
N HIS A 36 8.73 -13.98 -9.09
CA HIS A 36 8.35 -12.72 -9.68
C HIS A 36 7.96 -11.78 -8.55
N GLU A 37 8.71 -10.72 -8.37
CA GLU A 37 8.16 -9.52 -7.79
C GLU A 37 7.08 -9.06 -8.76
N THR A 38 5.81 -9.15 -8.38
CA THR A 38 4.79 -8.31 -8.99
C THR A 38 5.19 -6.89 -8.63
N MET A 39 6.06 -6.31 -9.46
CA MET A 39 6.39 -4.90 -9.35
C MET A 39 5.08 -4.15 -9.44
N GLU A 40 4.83 -3.29 -8.46
CA GLU A 40 3.70 -2.41 -8.55
C GLU A 40 3.77 -1.66 -9.88
N SER A 41 2.62 -1.55 -10.56
CA SER A 41 2.49 -0.69 -11.72
C SER A 41 3.11 0.68 -11.40
N PRO A 42 3.79 1.34 -12.36
CA PRO A 42 4.29 2.69 -12.15
C PRO A 42 3.20 3.59 -11.57
N PHE A 43 3.58 4.52 -10.69
CA PHE A 43 2.63 5.36 -9.96
C PHE A 43 1.59 6.04 -10.90
N GLN A 44 2.06 6.56 -12.04
CA GLN A 44 1.22 7.16 -13.07
C GLN A 44 0.14 6.22 -13.62
N LYS A 45 0.46 4.93 -13.76
CA LYS A 45 -0.52 3.92 -14.18
C LYS A 45 -1.51 3.64 -13.05
N ARG A 46 -1.02 3.53 -11.80
CA ARG A 46 -1.87 3.29 -10.62
C ARG A 46 -2.78 4.47 -10.28
N ILE A 47 -2.45 5.70 -10.67
CA ILE A 47 -3.38 6.83 -10.53
C ILE A 47 -4.68 6.56 -11.30
N ALA A 48 -4.60 6.04 -12.53
CA ALA A 48 -5.76 5.80 -13.36
C ALA A 48 -6.54 4.52 -13.00
N GLU A 49 -5.89 3.55 -12.35
CA GLU A 49 -6.55 2.33 -11.85
C GLU A 49 -7.52 2.67 -10.71
N GLN A 50 -8.70 2.04 -10.66
CA GLN A 50 -9.70 2.22 -9.58
C GLN A 50 -10.03 3.70 -9.31
N HIS A 51 -10.12 4.47 -10.39
CA HIS A 51 -10.32 5.92 -10.33
C HIS A 51 -11.58 6.29 -9.53
N GLU A 52 -12.69 5.59 -9.79
CA GLU A 52 -13.98 5.89 -9.20
C GLU A 52 -13.97 5.63 -7.69
N GLU A 53 -13.42 4.50 -7.27
CA GLU A 53 -13.30 4.13 -5.87
C GLU A 53 -12.42 5.13 -5.11
N LYS A 54 -11.32 5.58 -5.71
CA LYS A 54 -10.44 6.61 -5.12
C LYS A 54 -11.11 7.97 -5.02
N HIS A 55 -11.92 8.32 -6.02
CA HIS A 55 -12.71 9.55 -5.97
C HIS A 55 -13.75 9.49 -4.85
N GLN A 56 -14.46 8.38 -4.68
CA GLN A 56 -15.43 8.19 -3.59
C GLN A 56 -14.78 8.29 -2.22
N ILE A 57 -13.61 7.67 -2.02
CA ILE A 57 -12.82 7.82 -0.79
C ILE A 57 -12.46 9.28 -0.56
N ALA A 58 -12.02 10.00 -1.60
CA ALA A 58 -11.61 11.39 -1.49
C ALA A 58 -12.76 12.34 -1.13
N GLU A 59 -13.96 12.13 -1.68
CA GLU A 59 -15.15 12.91 -1.32
C GLU A 59 -15.55 12.65 0.14
N ILE A 60 -15.60 11.40 0.58
CA ILE A 60 -15.88 11.06 2.00
C ILE A 60 -14.84 11.69 2.93
N CYS A 61 -13.56 11.63 2.59
CA CYS A 61 -12.51 12.28 3.38
C CYS A 61 -12.71 13.80 3.43
N SER A 62 -13.15 14.42 2.34
CA SER A 62 -13.41 15.86 2.32
C SER A 62 -14.61 16.25 3.18
N GLU A 63 -15.61 15.40 3.33
CA GLU A 63 -16.73 15.65 4.23
C GLU A 63 -16.38 15.42 5.71
N LEU A 64 -15.35 14.62 5.97
CA LEU A 64 -14.95 14.22 7.32
C LEU A 64 -14.16 15.30 8.07
N PHE A 65 -13.37 16.10 7.36
CA PHE A 65 -12.45 17.06 7.97
C PHE A 65 -12.94 18.50 7.82
N PRO A 66 -13.09 19.27 8.91
CA PRO A 66 -13.51 20.66 8.83
C PRO A 66 -12.37 21.59 8.36
N ASP A 67 -12.75 22.80 7.94
CA ASP A 67 -11.83 23.91 7.69
C ASP A 67 -10.92 24.17 8.92
N GLY A 68 -9.70 24.66 8.67
CA GLY A 68 -8.72 24.94 9.73
C GLY A 68 -7.96 23.72 10.28
N THR A 69 -8.25 22.51 9.79
CA THR A 69 -7.59 21.28 10.25
C THR A 69 -6.13 21.21 9.78
N THR A 70 -5.26 20.63 10.62
CA THR A 70 -3.90 20.24 10.19
C THR A 70 -3.84 18.74 9.97
N LEU A 71 -3.47 18.31 8.77
CA LEU A 71 -3.40 16.89 8.37
C LEU A 71 -2.01 16.54 7.85
N MET A 72 -1.53 15.35 8.21
CA MET A 72 -0.35 14.75 7.60
C MET A 72 -0.80 13.72 6.56
N LEU A 73 -0.37 13.90 5.32
CA LEU A 73 -0.67 13.04 4.19
C LEU A 73 0.55 12.20 3.84
N ASP A 74 0.39 10.89 3.90
CA ASP A 74 1.40 9.91 3.50
C ASP A 74 1.53 9.84 1.96
N CYS A 75 2.42 9.01 1.43
CA CYS A 75 2.57 8.77 0.00
C CYS A 75 1.52 7.79 -0.55
N GLY A 76 1.00 8.04 -1.75
CA GLY A 76 0.12 7.08 -2.43
C GLY A 76 -0.80 7.71 -3.47
N ASN A 77 -1.20 6.92 -4.46
CA ASN A 77 -2.09 7.39 -5.52
C ASN A 77 -3.48 7.73 -4.95
N THR A 78 -4.04 6.94 -4.03
CA THR A 78 -5.30 7.26 -3.34
C THR A 78 -5.20 8.57 -2.55
N ILE A 79 -4.09 8.79 -1.83
CA ILE A 79 -3.89 10.03 -1.07
C ILE A 79 -3.79 11.24 -2.01
N SER A 80 -3.31 11.05 -3.23
CA SER A 80 -3.30 12.12 -4.25
C SER A 80 -4.71 12.59 -4.62
N TYR A 81 -5.70 11.68 -4.62
CA TYR A 81 -7.11 12.06 -4.81
C TYR A 81 -7.64 12.81 -3.58
N VAL A 82 -7.35 12.30 -2.38
CA VAL A 82 -7.76 12.93 -1.11
C VAL A 82 -7.20 14.35 -1.01
N ALA A 83 -5.91 14.56 -1.29
CA ALA A 83 -5.26 15.87 -1.28
C ALA A 83 -5.97 16.87 -2.23
N ARG A 84 -6.34 16.42 -3.43
CA ARG A 84 -7.07 17.24 -4.41
C ARG A 84 -8.48 17.60 -3.93
N SER A 85 -9.20 16.68 -3.30
CA SER A 85 -10.54 16.98 -2.78
C SER A 85 -10.46 17.95 -1.59
N LEU A 86 -9.48 17.77 -0.71
CA LEU A 86 -9.25 18.64 0.44
C LEU A 86 -8.84 20.06 0.04
N ALA A 87 -8.27 20.28 -1.15
CA ALA A 87 -7.92 21.61 -1.64
C ALA A 87 -9.11 22.59 -1.74
N LYS A 88 -10.36 22.09 -1.66
CA LYS A 88 -11.58 22.91 -1.61
C LYS A 88 -11.82 23.57 -0.25
N HIS A 89 -11.17 23.10 0.82
CA HIS A 89 -11.35 23.59 2.19
C HIS A 89 -10.55 24.88 2.44
N LYS A 90 -10.99 25.64 3.44
CA LYS A 90 -10.33 26.87 3.88
C LYS A 90 -9.40 26.60 5.05
N ASP A 91 -8.30 27.32 5.07
CA ASP A 91 -7.32 27.32 6.17
C ASP A 91 -6.79 25.93 6.56
N LEU A 92 -6.84 24.95 5.65
CA LEU A 92 -6.21 23.65 5.86
C LEU A 92 -4.68 23.77 5.84
N ARG A 93 -4.02 23.06 6.75
CA ARG A 93 -2.58 22.87 6.74
C ARG A 93 -2.25 21.42 6.42
N LEU A 94 -1.72 21.18 5.24
CA LEU A 94 -1.28 19.85 4.81
C LEU A 94 0.24 19.70 4.97
N ILE A 95 0.67 18.56 5.51
CA ILE A 95 2.07 18.18 5.66
C ILE A 95 2.26 16.86 4.91
N THR A 96 3.21 16.78 3.99
CA THR A 96 3.51 15.53 3.28
C THR A 96 5.02 15.35 3.09
N ASN A 97 5.46 14.09 3.08
CA ASN A 97 6.81 13.68 2.71
C ASN A 97 6.89 13.19 1.25
N SER A 98 5.79 13.31 0.47
CA SER A 98 5.67 12.79 -0.88
C SER A 98 5.72 13.92 -1.91
N THR A 99 6.64 13.83 -2.86
CA THR A 99 6.74 14.79 -3.98
C THR A 99 5.57 14.72 -4.95
N ASP A 100 4.88 13.58 -5.01
CA ASP A 100 3.70 13.42 -5.86
C ASP A 100 2.45 14.13 -5.30
N ILE A 101 2.47 14.49 -4.01
CA ILE A 101 1.37 15.16 -3.30
C ILE A 101 1.71 16.63 -3.00
N ALA A 102 3.00 16.95 -2.86
CA ALA A 102 3.51 18.29 -2.51
C ALA A 102 3.22 19.37 -3.56
#